data_AF-A0A6J4GX58-F1
#
_entry.id   AF-A0A6J4GX58-F1
#
_cell.length_a   1.000
_cell.length_b   1.000
_cell.length_c   1.000
_cell.angle_alpha   90.00
_cell.angle_beta   90.00
_cell.angle_gamma   90.00
#
_symmetry.space_group_name_H-M   'P 1'
#
loop_
_entity.id
_entity.type
_entity.pdbx_description
1 polymer ?
#
loop_
_entity_poly.entity_id
_entity_poly.type
_entity_poly.pdbx_seq_one_letter_code
_entity_poly.pdbx_strand_id
1 'polypeptide(L)' 'MGLLDRLRRADRPGTVRGARSDDVYHLEEWASSRRGVEGFVEPQTSTTATTLVLVAGDGEWTRRRIDSPKA' A
#
# COMPACT_ATOMS: atom_id res chain seq x y z
N MET A 1 -24.37 24.27 -1.12
CA MET A 1 -23.71 22.96 -1.27
C MET A 1 -23.23 22.83 -2.71
N GLY A 2 -21.96 23.16 -2.95
CA GLY A 2 -21.48 23.60 -4.27
C GLY A 2 -20.89 22.50 -5.15
N LEU A 3 -21.18 22.60 -6.46
CA LEU A 3 -20.57 21.80 -7.53
C LEU A 3 -19.02 21.88 -7.58
N LEU A 4 -18.42 22.82 -6.85
CA LEU A 4 -16.97 23.05 -6.78
C LEU A 4 -16.22 22.05 -5.89
N ASP A 5 -16.90 21.34 -5.00
CA ASP A 5 -16.26 20.39 -4.07
C ASP A 5 -15.89 19.05 -4.75
N ARG A 6 -16.55 18.74 -5.87
CA ARG A 6 -16.34 17.51 -6.66
C ARG A 6 -14.98 17.48 -7.38
N LEU A 7 -14.36 18.65 -7.57
CA LEU A 7 -13.07 18.79 -8.25
C LEU A 7 -11.86 18.72 -7.30
N ARG A 8 -12.07 18.72 -5.97
CA ARG A 8 -10.98 18.72 -4.99
C ARG A 8 -10.38 17.35 -4.68
N ARG A 9 -10.87 16.27 -5.28
CA ARG A 9 -10.31 14.91 -5.11
C ARG A 9 -9.84 14.28 -6.42
N ALA A 10 -9.37 15.10 -7.36
CA ALA A 10 -8.48 14.61 -8.40
C ALA A 10 -7.07 14.54 -7.80
N ASP A 11 -6.53 13.32 -7.61
CA ASP A 11 -5.11 13.10 -7.29
C ASP A 11 -4.26 14.00 -8.19
N ARG A 12 -3.51 14.93 -7.58
CA ARG A 12 -2.60 15.79 -8.34
C ARG A 12 -1.51 14.91 -8.97
N PRO A 13 -1.23 15.06 -10.27
CA PRO A 13 -0.10 14.36 -10.89
C PRO A 13 1.19 14.78 -10.17
N GLY A 14 1.94 13.80 -9.66
CA GLY A 14 3.18 14.01 -8.90
C GLY A 14 3.06 13.81 -7.38
N THR A 15 1.86 13.59 -6.83
CA THR A 15 1.72 13.19 -5.42
C THR A 15 1.90 11.67 -5.28
N VAL A 16 2.88 11.25 -4.48
CA VAL A 16 3.01 9.84 -4.11
C VAL A 16 1.81 9.48 -3.23
N ARG A 17 0.84 8.76 -3.80
CA ARG A 17 -0.35 8.30 -3.08
C ARG A 17 0.07 7.40 -1.90
N GLY A 18 -0.25 7.84 -0.68
CA GLY A 18 0.01 7.14 0.58
C GLY A 18 -0.79 5.84 0.72
N ALA A 19 -0.56 5.11 1.81
CA ALA A 19 -1.27 3.87 2.05
C ALA A 19 -2.75 4.14 2.30
N ARG A 20 -3.60 3.23 1.82
CA ARG A 20 -5.02 3.24 2.13
C ARG A 20 -5.31 2.17 3.17
N SER A 21 -6.35 2.38 3.98
CA SER A 21 -6.83 1.35 4.90
C SER A 21 -7.16 0.03 4.17
N ASP A 22 -7.62 0.12 2.92
CA ASP A 22 -7.87 -1.04 2.05
C ASP A 22 -6.60 -1.86 1.74
N ASP A 23 -5.42 -1.21 1.66
CA ASP A 23 -4.15 -1.88 1.39
C ASP A 23 -3.72 -2.74 2.58
N VAL A 24 -3.93 -2.24 3.80
CA VAL A 24 -3.65 -2.99 5.04
C VAL A 24 -4.60 -4.18 5.17
N TYR A 25 -5.90 -3.96 4.98
CA TYR A 25 -6.88 -5.04 5.00
C TYR A 25 -6.56 -6.13 3.97
N HIS A 26 -6.19 -5.74 2.74
CA HIS A 26 -5.76 -6.69 1.71
C HIS A 26 -4.56 -7.52 2.15
N LEU A 27 -3.54 -6.90 2.76
CA LEU A 27 -2.35 -7.60 3.23
C LEU A 27 -2.68 -8.59 4.36
N GLU A 28 -3.54 -8.19 5.30
CA GLU A 28 -4.00 -9.04 6.40
C GLU A 28 -4.79 -10.25 5.88
N GLU A 29 -5.77 -10.02 5.00
CA GLU A 29 -6.58 -11.08 4.39
C GLU A 29 -5.71 -12.04 3.57
N TRP A 30 -4.79 -11.50 2.76
CA TRP A 30 -3.89 -12.30 1.93
C TRP A 30 -2.94 -13.16 2.77
N ALA A 31 -2.40 -12.61 3.86
CA ALA A 31 -1.55 -13.33 4.79
C ALA A 31 -2.31 -14.43 5.55
N SER A 32 -3.55 -14.13 5.99
CA SER A 32 -4.38 -15.07 6.75
C SER A 32 -4.77 -16.34 5.96
N SER A 33 -4.85 -16.23 4.63
CA SER A 33 -5.23 -17.32 3.73
C SER A 33 -4.05 -18.19 3.28
N ARG A 34 -2.81 -17.85 3.64
CA ARG A 34 -1.58 -18.56 3.21
C ARG A 34 -0.73 -18.98 4.39
N ARG A 35 0.15 -19.96 4.18
CA ARG A 35 1.09 -20.44 5.19
C ARG A 35 2.54 -20.13 4.81
N GLY A 36 3.38 -19.93 5.81
CA GLY A 36 4.80 -19.61 5.62
C GLY A 36 5.00 -18.28 4.92
N VAL A 37 4.21 -17.26 5.26
CA VAL A 37 4.30 -15.93 4.64
C VAL A 37 5.47 -15.16 5.23
N GLU A 38 6.36 -14.68 4.37
CA GLU A 38 7.47 -13.80 4.69
C GLU A 38 7.18 -12.37 4.21
N GLY A 39 7.47 -11.38 5.06
CA GLY A 39 7.24 -9.97 4.79
C GLY A 39 8.54 -9.20 4.59
N PHE A 40 8.64 -8.46 3.48
CA PHE A 40 9.78 -7.62 3.13
C PHE A 40 9.35 -6.17 2.99
N VAL A 41 9.96 -5.29 3.79
CA VAL A 41 9.70 -3.85 3.71
C VAL A 41 10.69 -3.23 2.74
N GLU A 42 10.16 -2.62 1.68
CA GLU A 42 10.92 -1.76 0.78
C GLU A 42 10.85 -0.32 1.34
N PRO A 43 11.99 0.26 1.78
CA PRO A 43 12.02 1.63 2.29
C PRO A 43 11.60 2.64 1.22
N GLN A 44 11.11 3.80 1.66
CA GLN A 44 10.85 4.91 0.74
C GLN A 44 12.13 5.36 0.04
N THR A 45 12.01 5.76 -1.22
CA THR A 45 13.06 6.39 -2.02
C THR A 45 12.60 7.77 -2.51
N SER A 46 13.42 8.47 -3.28
CA SER A 46 13.02 9.76 -3.88
C SER A 46 11.80 9.66 -4.81
N THR A 47 11.54 8.47 -5.36
CA THR A 47 10.52 8.26 -6.40
C THR A 47 9.43 7.26 -5.97
N THR A 48 9.64 6.51 -4.88
CA THR A 48 8.73 5.43 -4.47
C THR A 48 8.40 5.51 -2.97
N ALA A 49 7.12 5.35 -2.62
CA ALA A 49 6.68 5.19 -1.23
C ALA A 49 7.16 3.86 -0.63
N THR A 50 7.11 3.76 0.70
CA THR A 50 7.32 2.50 1.42
C THR A 50 6.29 1.46 0.99
N THR A 51 6.76 0.25 0.67
CA THR A 51 5.89 -0.87 0.30
C THR A 51 6.22 -2.10 1.13
N LEU A 52 5.21 -2.94 1.39
CA LEU A 52 5.37 -4.27 1.94
C LEU A 52 5.13 -5.29 0.83
N VAL A 53 6.07 -6.20 0.67
CA VAL A 53 5.94 -7.39 -0.18
C VAL A 53 5.72 -8.58 0.74
N LEU A 54 4.66 -9.33 0.50
CA LEU A 54 4.43 -10.62 1.15
C LEU A 54 4.70 -11.73 0.14
N VAL A 55 5.43 -12.76 0.56
CA VAL A 55 5.74 -13.96 -0.23
C VAL A 55 5.31 -15.18 0.56
N ALA A 56 4.46 -16.03 0.00
CA ALA A 56 4.02 -17.26 0.62
C ALA A 56 5.00 -18.41 0.35
N GLY A 57 4.90 -19.49 1.13
CA GLY A 57 5.82 -20.62 1.02
C GLY A 57 5.78 -21.37 -0.31
N ASP A 58 4.73 -21.16 -1.12
CA ASP A 58 4.58 -21.70 -2.48
C ASP A 58 5.09 -20.75 -3.58
N GLY A 59 5.55 -19.55 -3.21
CA GLY A 59 6.05 -18.52 -4.11
C GLY A 59 5.00 -17.55 -4.64
N GLU A 60 3.72 -17.65 -4.23
CA GLU A 60 2.76 -16.59 -4.50
C GLU A 60 3.18 -15.31 -3.76
N TRP A 61 2.98 -14.14 -4.37
CA TRP A 61 3.34 -12.88 -3.74
C TRP A 61 2.33 -11.77 -3.99
N THR A 62 2.30 -10.80 -3.07
CA THR A 62 1.55 -9.56 -3.22
C THR A 62 2.37 -8.37 -2.74
N ARG A 63 2.10 -7.18 -3.28
CA ARG A 63 2.79 -5.93 -2.93
C ARG A 63 1.78 -4.81 -2.74
N ARG A 64 1.86 -4.11 -1.61
CA ARG A 64 1.03 -2.94 -1.33
C ARG A 64 1.84 -1.83 -0.68
N ARG A 65 1.35 -0.60 -0.79
CA ARG A 65 1.93 0.55 -0.08
C ARG A 65 1.51 0.50 1.37
N ILE A 66 2.43 0.89 2.24
CA ILE A 66 2.18 1.02 3.67
C ILE A 66 2.62 2.40 4.11
N ASP A 67 1.99 2.91 5.18
CA ASP A 67 2.43 4.18 5.74
C ASP A 67 3.83 4.02 6.29
N SER A 68 4.68 5.01 5.99
CA SER A 68 6.05 4.97 6.46
C SER A 68 6.06 5.17 7.99
N PRO A 69 6.91 4.46 8.76
CA PRO A 69 7.03 4.65 10.21
C PRO A 69 7.43 6.08 10.65
N LYS A 70 7.81 6.93 9.69
CA LYS A 70 8.22 8.33 9.88
C LYS A 70 7.12 9.36 9.52
N ALA A 71 5.90 8.90 9.19
CA ALA A 71 4.77 9.76 8.86
C ALA A 71 4.16 10.41 10.10
#